data_AF-A0A1G3QHK3-F1
#
_entry.id   AF-A0A1G3QHK3-F1
#
_cell.length_a   1.000
_cell.length_b   1.000
_cell.length_c   1.000
_cell.angle_alpha   90.00
_cell.angle_beta   90.00
_cell.angle_gamma   90.00
#
_symmetry.space_group_name_H-M   'P 1'
#
loop_
_entity.id
_entity.type
_entity.pdbx_description
1 polymer ?
#
loop_
_entity_poly.entity_id
_entity_poly.type
_entity_poly.pdbx_seq_one_letter_code
_entity_poly.pdbx_strand_id
1 'polypeptide(L)' 'MPASNALSRRFEREADRYAPDVTRDREAFISTMEKLADLNLADRDPNPAREFMFYSHPSIKKRIAFARQHAL' A
#
# COMPACT_ATOMS: atom_id res chain seq x y z
N MET A 1 8.85 -5.86 -14.84
CA MET A 1 10.30 -6.07 -14.68
C MET A 1 10.74 -5.50 -13.33
N PRO A 2 11.79 -6.01 -12.66
CA PRO A 2 12.15 -5.57 -11.31
C PRO A 2 12.34 -4.05 -11.16
N ALA A 3 12.93 -3.40 -12.16
CA ALA A 3 13.12 -1.94 -12.19
C ALA A 3 11.79 -1.17 -12.33
N SER A 4 10.88 -1.60 -13.20
CA SER A 4 9.55 -0.99 -13.35
C SER A 4 8.72 -1.17 -12.08
N ASN A 5 8.82 -2.33 -11.43
CA ASN A 5 8.13 -2.60 -10.16
C ASN A 5 8.70 -1.73 -9.04
N ALA A 6 10.01 -1.48 -9.01
CA ALA A 6 10.62 -0.58 -8.03
C ALA A 6 10.13 0.87 -8.19
N LEU A 7 10.02 1.36 -9.43
CA LEU A 7 9.46 2.68 -9.72
C LEU A 7 7.98 2.76 -9.32
N SER A 8 7.19 1.76 -9.70
CA SER A 8 5.77 1.66 -9.31
C SER A 8 5.61 1.69 -7.79
N ARG A 9 6.40 0.91 -7.04
CA ARG A 9 6.41 0.92 -5.56
C ARG A 9 6.83 2.26 -4.95
N ARG A 10 7.54 3.11 -5.69
CA ARG A 10 7.85 4.48 -5.25
C ARG A 10 6.63 5.38 -5.40
N PHE A 11 5.96 5.35 -6.56
CA PHE A 11 4.74 6.12 -6.78
C PHE A 11 3.61 5.72 -5.82
N GLU A 12 3.46 4.42 -5.53
CA GLU A 12 2.50 3.96 -4.52
C GLU A 12 2.79 4.57 -3.13
N ARG A 13 4.06 4.68 -2.73
CA ARG A 13 4.42 5.31 -1.45
C ARG A 13 4.14 6.81 -1.43
N GLU A 14 4.38 7.49 -2.55
CA GLU A 14 4.06 8.93 -2.69
C GLU A 14 2.54 9.14 -2.65
N ALA A 15 1.76 8.26 -3.27
CA ALA A 15 0.30 8.28 -3.24
C ALA A 15 -0.28 7.96 -1.85
N ASP A 16 0.25 6.94 -1.16
CA ASP A 16 -0.16 6.53 0.18
C ASP A 16 0.12 7.62 1.24
N ARG A 17 1.09 8.49 0.98
CA ARG A 17 1.34 9.69 1.77
C ARG A 17 0.35 10.80 1.42
N TYR A 18 0.20 11.09 0.13
CA TYR A 18 -0.60 12.21 -0.35
C TYR A 18 -2.10 12.07 -0.04
N ALA A 19 -2.65 10.86 -0.15
CA ALA A 19 -4.07 10.61 0.05
C ALA A 19 -4.57 11.04 1.45
N PRO A 20 -4.02 10.53 2.58
CA PRO A 20 -4.44 10.96 3.91
C PRO A 20 -4.08 12.43 4.20
N ASP A 21 -2.99 12.96 3.64
CA ASP A 21 -2.60 14.38 3.81
C ASP A 21 -3.66 15.32 3.23
N VAL A 22 -4.23 14.98 2.06
CA VAL A 22 -5.24 15.80 1.38
C VAL A 22 -6.64 15.60 1.94
N THR A 23 -7.02 14.36 2.23
CA THR A 23 -8.35 14.07 2.79
C THR A 23 -8.44 14.44 4.28
N ARG A 24 -7.30 14.57 4.95
CA ARG A 24 -7.18 14.71 6.42
C ARG A 24 -7.90 13.61 7.19
N ASP A 25 -8.03 12.44 6.55
CA ASP A 25 -8.74 11.29 7.12
C ASP A 25 -7.96 10.01 6.85
N ARG A 26 -7.05 9.72 7.80
CA ARG A 26 -6.25 8.49 7.78
C ARG A 26 -7.10 7.24 7.98
N GLU A 27 -8.12 7.31 8.82
CA GLU A 27 -8.93 6.13 9.14
C GLU A 27 -9.78 5.71 7.94
N ALA A 28 -10.30 6.68 7.17
CA ALA A 28 -10.96 6.41 5.89
C ALA A 28 -9.99 5.78 4.87
N PHE A 29 -8.73 6.21 4.82
CA PHE A 29 -7.71 5.58 3.97
C PHE A 29 -7.48 4.12 4.37
N ILE A 30 -7.24 3.85 5.66
CA ILE A 30 -7.03 2.49 6.17
C ILE A 30 -8.25 1.61 5.89
N SER A 31 -9.46 2.11 6.19
CA SER A 31 -10.72 1.38 5.94
C SER A 31 -10.89 1.05 4.46
N THR A 32 -10.57 1.98 3.56
CA THR A 32 -10.63 1.75 2.10
C THR A 32 -9.68 0.64 1.69
N MET A 33 -8.45 0.64 2.20
CA MET A 33 -7.45 -0.38 1.90
C MET A 33 -7.85 -1.77 2.40
N GLU A 34 -8.45 -1.85 3.59
CA GLU A 34 -8.98 -3.10 4.14
C GLU A 34 -10.15 -3.64 3.29
N LYS A 35 -11.12 -2.78 2.94
CA LYS A 35 -12.25 -3.14 2.08
C LYS A 35 -11.80 -3.62 0.70
N LEU A 36 -10.82 -2.93 0.10
CA LEU A 36 -10.27 -3.34 -1.19
C LEU A 36 -9.58 -4.71 -1.10
N ALA A 37 -8.90 -5.01 0.01
CA ALA A 37 -8.31 -6.32 0.21
C ALA A 37 -9.37 -7.41 0.33
N ASP A 38 -10.45 -7.16 1.08
CA ASP A 38 -11.57 -8.11 1.21
C ASP A 38 -12.27 -8.36 -0.13
N LEU A 39 -12.62 -7.29 -0.86
CA LEU A 39 -13.32 -7.37 -2.14
C LEU A 39 -12.51 -8.12 -3.20
N ASN A 40 -11.18 -7.99 -3.18
CA ASN A 40 -10.30 -8.65 -4.14
C ASN A 40 -9.73 -9.98 -3.64
N LEU A 41 -10.11 -10.44 -2.43
CA LEU A 41 -9.52 -11.61 -1.76
C LEU A 41 -7.98 -11.55 -1.76
N ALA A 42 -7.44 -10.35 -1.58
CA ALA A 42 -6.02 -10.09 -1.72
C ALA A 42 -5.23 -10.72 -0.57
N ASP A 43 -4.08 -11.32 -0.88
CA ASP A 43 -3.12 -11.72 0.14
C ASP A 43 -2.57 -10.47 0.85
N ARG A 44 -2.90 -10.34 2.13
CA ARG A 44 -2.52 -9.20 2.96
C ARG A 44 -1.05 -9.24 3.37
N ASP A 45 -0.47 -10.42 3.49
CA ASP A 45 0.88 -10.64 4.03
C ASP A 45 1.65 -11.67 3.19
N PRO A 46 1.86 -11.39 1.88
CA PRO A 46 2.59 -12.28 1.01
C PRO A 46 4.03 -12.43 1.49
N ASN A 47 4.63 -13.59 1.19
CA ASN A 47 6.04 -13.83 1.49
C ASN A 47 6.92 -12.71 0.87
N PRO A 48 7.84 -12.09 1.64
CA PRO A 48 8.64 -10.94 1.18
C PRO A 48 9.42 -11.18 -0.12
N ALA A 49 9.92 -12.40 -0.34
CA ALA A 49 10.65 -12.74 -1.56
C ALA A 49 9.73 -12.76 -2.80
N ARG A 50 8.51 -13.26 -2.64
CA ARG A 50 7.48 -13.26 -3.71
C ARG A 50 7.00 -11.85 -4.01
N GLU A 51 6.75 -11.06 -2.96
CA GLU A 51 6.35 -9.66 -3.11
C GLU A 51 7.41 -8.85 -3.87
N PHE A 52 8.69 -8.99 -3.50
CA PHE A 52 9.76 -8.25 -4.14
C PHE A 52 9.89 -8.56 -5.65
N MET A 53 9.83 -9.85 -6.00
CA MET A 53 10.09 -10.33 -7.35
C MET A 53 8.88 -10.16 -8.28
N PHE A 54 7.66 -10.39 -7.79
CA PHE A 54 6.47 -10.47 -8.64
C PHE A 54 5.48 -9.32 -8.46
N TYR A 55 5.45 -8.64 -7.31
CA TYR A 55 4.44 -7.61 -7.06
C TYR A 55 4.91 -6.26 -7.60
N SER A 56 4.04 -5.60 -8.35
CA SER A 56 4.21 -4.22 -8.83
C SER A 56 4.02 -3.18 -7.72
N HIS A 57 3.30 -3.55 -6.65
CA HIS A 57 2.93 -2.68 -5.53
C HIS A 57 3.23 -3.36 -4.17
N PRO A 58 3.47 -2.57 -3.09
CA PRO A 58 3.64 -3.11 -1.75
C PRO A 58 2.38 -3.84 -1.28
N SER A 59 2.54 -4.80 -0.36
CA SER A 59 1.39 -5.49 0.24
C SER A 59 0.44 -4.52 0.98
N ILE A 60 -0.85 -4.87 1.04
CA ILE A 60 -1.85 -4.05 1.75
C ILE A 60 -1.44 -3.80 3.21
N LYS A 61 -0.89 -4.82 3.88
CA LYS A 61 -0.36 -4.68 5.25
C LYS A 61 0.73 -3.61 5.35
N LYS A 62 1.66 -3.54 4.38
CA LYS A 62 2.71 -2.51 4.38
C LYS A 62 2.15 -1.11 4.13
N ARG A 63 1.16 -0.98 3.24
CA ARG A 63 0.51 0.30 2.95
C ARG A 63 -0.27 0.82 4.16
N ILE A 64 -1.01 -0.04 4.86
CA ILE A 64 -1.69 0.30 6.12
C ILE A 64 -0.67 0.64 7.21
N ALA A 65 0.41 -0.13 7.36
CA ALA A 65 1.46 0.15 8.32
C ALA A 65 2.13 1.51 8.07
N PHE A 66 2.40 1.83 6.79
CA PHE A 66 2.89 3.13 6.38
C PHE A 66 1.92 4.25 6.76
N ALA A 67 0.64 4.13 6.42
CA ALA A 67 -0.36 5.13 6.79
C ALA A 67 -0.47 5.33 8.31
N ARG A 68 -0.37 4.27 9.11
CA ARG A 68 -0.36 4.35 10.59
C ARG A 68 0.85 5.11 11.13
N GLN A 69 2.02 4.92 10.52
CA GLN A 69 3.27 5.56 10.95
C GLN A 69 3.44 6.99 10.41
N HIS A 70 2.87 7.28 9.24
CA HIS A 70 3.14 8.48 8.46
C HIS A 70 2.01 9.52 8.58
N ALA A 71 1.46 9.71 9.78
CA ALA A 71 0.47 10.77 10.02
C ALA A 71 1.14 12.04 10.54
N LEU A 72 0.93 13.14 9.81
CA LEU A 72 1.11 14.52 10.28
C LEU A 72 -0.21 15.02 10.87
#